data_AF-T2I9V2-F1
#
_entry.id   AF-T2I9V2-F1
#
_cell.length_a   1.000
_cell.length_b   1.000
_cell.length_c   1.000
_cell.angle_alpha   90.00
_cell.angle_beta   90.00
_cell.angle_gamma   90.00
#
_symmetry.space_group_name_H-M   'P 1'
#
loop_
_entity.id
_entity.type
_entity.pdbx_description
1 polymer ?
#
loop_
_entity_poly.entity_id
_entity_poly.type
_entity_poly.pdbx_seq_one_letter_code
_entity_poly.pdbx_strand_id
1 'polypeptide(L)'
;MAPDQTLINYMMMRLDCSIYNLALKVPENKKTGCCVTSSHFENKDNILYDKGNRLTYIHYIGISSQIFKKVCQGENIDFLYRDIFLYYRYYHNPENLPKFTEKAVYYQQQSTLTKKILKKLGLN
;
A
#
# COMPACT_ATOMS: atom_id res chain seq x y z
N MET A 1 11.31 -4.49 9.15
CA MET A 1 11.01 -4.48 10.60
C MET A 1 10.27 -3.19 10.91
N ALA A 2 9.34 -3.19 11.87
CA ALA A 2 8.67 -1.98 12.35
C ALA A 2 9.41 -1.49 13.62
N PRO A 3 10.55 -0.79 13.49
CA PRO A 3 11.40 -0.44 14.63
C PRO A 3 10.63 0.38 15.68
N ASP A 4 9.70 1.21 15.23
CA ASP A 4 8.90 2.09 16.07
C ASP A 4 7.95 1.31 17.00
N GLN A 5 7.48 0.13 16.58
CA GLN A 5 6.61 -0.69 17.41
C GLN A 5 7.34 -1.19 18.66
N THR A 6 8.59 -1.64 18.51
CA THR A 6 9.42 -2.07 19.65
C THR A 6 9.75 -0.89 20.57
N LEU A 7 10.08 0.27 19.99
CA LEU A 7 10.37 1.47 20.76
C LEU A 7 9.16 1.95 21.57
N ILE A 8 7.98 2.03 20.95
CA ILE A 8 6.74 2.41 21.64
C ILE A 8 6.42 1.42 22.76
N ASN A 9 6.52 0.11 22.50
CA ASN A 9 6.30 -0.90 23.54
C ASN A 9 7.23 -0.69 24.74
N TYR A 10 8.51 -0.43 24.48
CA TYR A 10 9.48 -0.13 25.54
C TYR A 10 9.11 1.15 26.31
N MET A 11 8.79 2.24 25.61
CA MET A 11 8.41 3.51 26.24
C MET A 11 7.19 3.36 27.13
N MET A 12 6.16 2.66 26.67
CA MET A 12 4.92 2.45 27.41
C MET A 12 5.16 1.58 28.65
N MET A 13 5.97 0.53 28.53
CA MET A 13 6.39 -0.29 29.67
C MET A 13 7.20 0.52 30.68
N ARG A 14 8.17 1.33 30.22
CA ARG A 14 9.02 2.16 31.08
C ARG A 14 8.20 3.21 31.85
N LEU A 15 7.19 3.77 31.20
CA LEU A 15 6.33 4.82 31.76
C LEU A 15 5.12 4.26 32.53
N ASP A 16 5.03 2.93 32.70
CA ASP A 16 3.89 2.24 33.31
C ASP A 16 2.54 2.66 32.70
N CYS A 17 2.52 2.83 31.38
CA CYS A 17 1.36 3.26 30.63
C CYS A 17 0.80 2.10 29.81
N SER A 18 -0.53 2.03 29.71
CA SER A 18 -1.21 1.04 28.87
C SER A 18 -1.42 1.57 27.44
N ILE A 19 -1.28 0.70 26.44
CA ILE A 19 -1.60 1.02 25.03
C ILE A 19 -3.08 0.72 24.78
N TYR A 20 -3.82 1.74 24.32
CA TYR A 20 -5.18 1.54 23.83
C TYR A 20 -5.16 0.94 22.42
N ASN A 21 -5.43 -0.36 22.31
CA ASN A 21 -5.48 -1.04 21.01
C ASN A 21 -6.88 -0.94 20.39
N LEU A 22 -7.07 0.05 19.51
CA LEU A 22 -8.33 0.27 18.78
C LEU A 22 -8.83 -0.98 18.07
N ALA A 23 -7.95 -1.76 17.44
CA ALA A 23 -8.34 -2.97 16.70
C ALA A 23 -9.01 -4.04 17.59
N LEU A 24 -8.65 -4.08 18.88
CA LEU A 24 -9.25 -5.00 19.85
C LEU A 24 -10.50 -4.43 20.53
N LYS A 25 -10.64 -3.09 20.60
CA LYS A 25 -11.71 -2.42 21.36
C LYS A 25 -12.90 -2.00 20.51
N VAL A 26 -12.75 -1.89 19.19
CA VAL A 26 -13.85 -1.59 18.27
C VAL A 26 -14.83 -2.80 18.20
N PRO A 27 -16.16 -2.59 18.23
CA PRO A 27 -17.14 -3.66 18.03
C PRO A 27 -16.91 -4.45 16.74
N GLU A 28 -17.13 -5.76 16.75
CA GLU A 28 -16.80 -6.65 15.62
C GLU A 28 -17.44 -6.20 14.30
N ASN A 29 -18.68 -5.73 14.36
CA ASN A 29 -19.42 -5.22 13.19
C ASN A 29 -18.90 -3.88 12.65
N LYS A 30 -17.99 -3.20 13.36
CA LYS A 30 -17.35 -1.94 12.98
C LYS A 30 -15.85 -2.09 12.70
N LYS A 31 -15.27 -3.29 12.94
CA LYS A 31 -13.86 -3.53 12.66
C LYS A 31 -13.64 -3.56 11.15
N THR A 32 -12.62 -2.84 10.71
CA THR A 32 -12.14 -2.86 9.34
C THR A 32 -10.73 -3.42 9.30
N GLY A 33 -10.40 -4.17 8.24
CA GLY A 33 -9.02 -4.37 7.84
C GLY A 33 -8.37 -3.05 7.39
N CYS A 34 -7.06 -3.09 7.16
CA CYS A 34 -6.35 -1.96 6.55
C CYS A 34 -5.22 -2.38 5.59
N CYS A 35 -4.89 -3.67 5.49
CA CYS A 35 -3.74 -4.11 4.70
C CYS A 35 -4.05 -4.06 3.20
N VAL A 36 -3.15 -3.50 2.40
CA VAL A 36 -3.28 -3.50 0.92
C VAL A 36 -3.42 -4.91 0.32
N THR A 37 -2.91 -5.93 0.99
CA THR A 37 -3.01 -7.32 0.55
C THR A 37 -4.39 -7.94 0.75
N SER A 38 -5.28 -7.28 1.49
CA SER A 38 -6.67 -7.71 1.66
C SER A 38 -7.47 -7.34 0.41
N SER A 39 -7.92 -8.33 -0.37
CA SER A 39 -8.64 -8.10 -1.63
C SER A 39 -10.15 -7.83 -1.51
N HIS A 40 -10.68 -7.81 -0.28
CA HIS A 40 -12.12 -7.75 -0.03
C HIS A 40 -12.67 -6.33 0.18
N PHE A 41 -11.85 -5.28 0.03
CA PHE A 41 -12.36 -3.92 0.19
C PHE A 41 -13.12 -3.47 -1.05
N GLU A 42 -14.29 -2.90 -0.83
CA GLU A 42 -15.14 -2.34 -1.87
C GLU A 42 -14.77 -0.88 -2.12
N ASN A 43 -14.47 -0.52 -3.36
CA ASN A 43 -14.30 0.88 -3.75
C ASN A 43 -15.65 1.48 -4.15
N LYS A 44 -16.04 2.59 -3.49
CA LYS A 44 -17.20 3.41 -3.83
C LYS A 44 -16.72 4.87 -3.91
N ASP A 45 -16.70 5.44 -5.11
CA ASP A 45 -16.27 6.81 -5.36
C ASP A 45 -14.89 7.17 -4.74
N ASN A 46 -13.91 6.30 -4.93
CA ASN A 46 -12.55 6.41 -4.38
C ASN A 46 -12.47 6.33 -2.84
N ILE A 47 -13.51 5.82 -2.19
CA ILE A 47 -13.55 5.52 -0.76
C ILE A 47 -13.65 4.00 -0.60
N LEU A 48 -12.75 3.43 0.21
CA LEU A 48 -12.75 1.99 0.48
C LEU A 48 -13.67 1.65 1.66
N TYR A 49 -14.36 0.52 1.54
CA TYR A 49 -15.23 -0.04 2.56
C TYR A 49 -14.89 -1.51 2.85
N ASP A 50 -15.00 -1.91 4.10
CA ASP A 50 -14.92 -3.31 4.56
C ASP A 50 -16.24 -3.67 5.24
N LYS A 51 -16.99 -4.60 4.66
CA LYS A 51 -18.31 -5.04 5.14
C LYS A 51 -19.26 -3.86 5.41
N GLY A 52 -19.27 -2.87 4.51
CA GLY A 52 -20.10 -1.67 4.63
C GLY A 52 -19.56 -0.57 5.56
N ASN A 53 -18.47 -0.81 6.29
CA ASN A 53 -17.81 0.22 7.09
C ASN A 53 -16.72 0.92 6.29
N ARG A 54 -16.70 2.25 6.32
CA ARG A 54 -15.67 3.04 5.64
C ARG A 54 -14.30 2.80 6.28
N LEU A 55 -13.29 2.51 5.47
CA LEU A 55 -11.90 2.49 5.91
C LEU A 55 -11.45 3.92 6.24
N THR A 56 -10.81 4.07 7.41
CA THR A 56 -10.16 5.34 7.78
C THR A 56 -8.85 5.53 7.02
N TYR A 57 -8.13 4.44 6.77
CA TYR A 57 -6.89 4.44 6.01
C TYR A 57 -6.63 3.05 5.40
N ILE A 58 -5.80 3.02 4.37
CA ILE A 58 -5.22 1.80 3.81
C ILE A 58 -3.71 1.83 4.03
N HIS A 59 -3.17 0.73 4.56
CA HIS A 59 -1.77 0.54 4.82
C HIS A 59 -1.16 -0.30 3.71
N TYR A 60 -0.30 0.32 2.90
CA TYR A 60 0.47 -0.35 1.86
C TYR A 60 1.69 -1.12 2.40
N ILE A 61 1.49 -1.83 3.50
CA ILE A 61 2.53 -2.62 4.15
C ILE A 61 3.03 -3.73 3.22
N GLY A 62 4.34 -3.93 3.18
CA GLY A 62 4.97 -4.97 2.36
C GLY A 62 5.21 -4.60 0.90
N ILE A 63 4.79 -3.40 0.46
CA ILE A 63 5.18 -2.85 -0.85
C ILE A 63 6.35 -1.89 -0.65
N SER A 64 7.44 -2.11 -1.38
CA SER A 64 8.64 -1.26 -1.31
C SER A 64 8.33 0.17 -1.76
N SER A 65 8.90 1.17 -1.08
CA SER A 65 8.78 2.58 -1.47
C SER A 65 9.29 2.88 -2.88
N GLN A 66 10.22 2.05 -3.38
CA GLN A 66 10.69 2.14 -4.75
C GLN A 66 9.58 1.87 -5.76
N ILE A 67 8.62 0.99 -5.46
CA ILE A 67 7.47 0.72 -6.34
C ILE A 67 6.60 1.97 -6.46
N PHE A 68 6.31 2.66 -5.35
CA PHE A 68 5.58 3.92 -5.38
C PHE A 68 6.31 5.00 -6.16
N LYS A 69 7.64 5.07 -6.03
CA LYS A 69 8.44 6.03 -6.80
C LYS A 69 8.31 5.75 -8.31
N LYS A 70 8.48 4.50 -8.72
CA LYS A 70 8.44 4.06 -10.12
C LYS A 70 7.07 4.29 -10.77
N VAL A 71 5.99 3.95 -10.08
CA VAL A 71 4.63 4.18 -10.59
C VAL A 71 4.33 5.68 -10.72
N CYS A 72 4.77 6.52 -9.77
CA CYS A 72 4.64 7.97 -9.88
C CYS A 72 5.49 8.58 -11.01
N GLN A 73 6.54 7.86 -11.47
CA GLN A 73 7.39 8.27 -12.58
C GLN A 73 6.88 7.79 -13.95
N GLY A 74 5.74 7.11 -14.00
CA GLY A 74 5.11 6.65 -15.24
C GLY A 74 5.37 5.18 -15.61
N GLU A 75 6.09 4.42 -14.77
CA GLU A 75 6.16 2.96 -14.99
C GLU A 75 4.79 2.34 -14.67
N ASN A 76 4.18 1.63 -15.61
CA ASN A 76 2.86 0.98 -15.40
C ASN A 76 2.98 -0.28 -14.52
N ILE A 77 3.27 -0.07 -13.24
CA ILE A 77 3.35 -1.14 -12.24
C ILE A 77 1.99 -1.26 -11.57
N ASP A 78 1.49 -2.50 -11.45
CA ASP A 78 0.22 -2.81 -10.80
C ASP A 78 0.41 -3.36 -9.39
N PHE A 79 -0.54 -3.04 -8.51
CA PHE A 79 -0.69 -3.56 -7.16
C PHE A 79 -2.12 -3.29 -6.67
N LEU A 80 -2.58 -4.07 -5.68
CA LEU A 80 -3.92 -3.88 -5.13
C LEU A 80 -4.13 -2.44 -4.67
N TYR A 81 -5.27 -1.87 -5.07
CA TYR A 81 -5.66 -0.49 -4.78
C TYR A 81 -4.69 0.58 -5.30
N ARG A 82 -3.87 0.29 -6.33
CA ARG A 82 -3.01 1.29 -6.98
C ARG A 82 -3.74 2.56 -7.39
N ASP A 83 -4.93 2.42 -7.98
CA ASP A 83 -5.66 3.57 -8.49
C ASP A 83 -6.17 4.46 -7.34
N ILE A 84 -6.50 3.87 -6.19
CA ILE A 84 -6.77 4.61 -4.94
C ILE A 84 -5.52 5.35 -4.46
N PHE A 85 -4.36 4.68 -4.44
CA PHE A 85 -3.10 5.33 -4.10
C PHE A 85 -2.83 6.54 -5.01
N LEU A 86 -2.94 6.37 -6.32
CA LEU A 86 -2.68 7.44 -7.29
C LEU A 86 -3.70 8.58 -7.16
N TYR A 87 -4.99 8.25 -7.01
CA TYR A 87 -6.04 9.24 -6.79
C TYR A 87 -5.72 10.16 -5.61
N TYR A 88 -5.41 9.61 -4.43
CA TYR A 88 -5.08 10.43 -3.26
C TYR A 88 -3.71 11.09 -3.37
N ARG A 89 -2.73 10.45 -4.01
CA ARG A 89 -1.38 11.01 -4.21
C ARG A 89 -1.38 12.30 -5.03
N TYR A 90 -2.30 12.39 -5.99
CA TYR A 90 -2.46 13.51 -6.92
C TYR A 90 -3.77 14.27 -6.72
N TYR A 91 -4.47 14.08 -5.60
CA TYR A 91 -5.79 14.65 -5.35
C TYR A 91 -5.85 16.17 -5.57
N HIS A 92 -4.81 16.89 -5.16
CA HIS A 92 -4.71 18.34 -5.32
C HIS A 92 -4.05 18.80 -6.63
N ASN A 93 -3.50 17.87 -7.43
CA ASN A 93 -2.77 18.16 -8.67
C ASN A 93 -3.06 17.06 -9.72
N PRO A 94 -4.32 16.87 -10.12
CA PRO A 94 -4.74 15.75 -10.98
C PRO A 94 -4.09 15.78 -12.37
N GLU A 95 -3.67 16.93 -12.86
CA GLU A 95 -2.93 17.09 -14.10
C GLU A 95 -1.57 16.40 -14.11
N ASN A 96 -1.00 16.16 -12.91
CA ASN A 96 0.27 15.46 -12.74
C ASN A 96 0.10 13.94 -12.59
N LEU A 97 -1.14 13.43 -12.66
CA LEU A 97 -1.41 11.99 -12.62
C LEU A 97 -0.69 11.29 -13.80
N PRO A 98 0.14 10.27 -13.54
CA PRO A 98 0.84 9.54 -14.60
C PRO A 98 -0.12 8.91 -15.59
N LYS A 99 0.15 9.08 -16.88
CA LYS A 99 -0.58 8.41 -17.96
C LYS A 99 0.20 7.18 -18.40
N PHE A 100 -0.37 6.01 -18.18
CA PHE A 100 0.25 4.76 -18.57
C PHE A 100 -0.11 4.39 -20.00
N THR A 101 0.89 4.14 -20.83
CA THR A 101 0.72 3.71 -22.24
C THR A 101 1.00 2.22 -22.44
N GLU A 102 1.86 1.64 -21.60
CA GLU A 102 2.26 0.24 -21.67
C GLU A 102 1.29 -0.67 -20.91
N LYS A 103 1.42 -1.99 -21.09
CA LYS A 103 0.67 -2.97 -20.31
C LYS A 103 1.15 -3.00 -18.85
N ALA A 104 0.20 -3.04 -17.92
CA ALA A 104 0.52 -3.09 -16.51
C ALA A 104 1.25 -4.39 -16.12
N VAL A 105 2.28 -4.26 -15.28
CA VAL A 105 3.07 -5.39 -14.74
C VAL A 105 2.92 -5.43 -13.24
N TYR A 106 2.48 -6.57 -12.70
CA TYR A 106 2.27 -6.70 -11.24
C TYR A 106 3.60 -6.62 -10.49
N TYR A 107 3.66 -5.87 -9.38
CA TYR A 107 4.91 -5.54 -8.70
C TYR A 107 5.71 -6.73 -8.16
N GLN A 108 5.04 -7.88 -7.92
CA GLN A 108 5.70 -9.12 -7.48
C GLN A 108 6.02 -10.07 -8.63
N GLN A 109 5.76 -9.68 -9.87
CA GLN A 109 6.05 -10.53 -11.02
C GLN A 109 7.57 -10.76 -11.11
N GLN A 110 7.96 -12.03 -10.97
CA GLN A 110 9.37 -12.40 -11.02
C GLN A 110 9.91 -12.17 -12.44
N SER A 111 11.04 -11.47 -12.54
CA SER A 111 11.73 -11.33 -13.83
C SER A 111 12.21 -12.71 -14.28
N THR A 112 11.94 -13.07 -15.54
CA THR A 112 12.44 -14.31 -16.14
C THR A 112 13.97 -14.36 -16.10
N LEU A 113 14.52 -15.58 -16.04
CA LEU A 113 15.98 -15.80 -16.00
C LEU A 113 16.69 -15.14 -17.18
N THR A 114 16.07 -15.18 -18.37
CA THR A 114 16.54 -14.53 -19.60
C THR A 114 16.62 -13.00 -19.46
N LYS A 115 15.60 -12.36 -18.89
CA LYS A 115 15.64 -10.90 -18.62
C LYS A 115 16.76 -10.53 -17.63
N LYS A 116 17.00 -11.37 -16.60
CA LYS A 116 18.10 -11.14 -15.66
C LYS A 116 19.47 -11.22 -16.35
N ILE A 117 19.64 -12.20 -17.24
CA ILE A 117 20.90 -12.41 -17.98
C ILE A 117 21.15 -11.28 -18.96
N LEU A 118 20.16 -10.89 -19.78
CA LEU A 118 20.28 -9.78 -20.74
C LEU A 118 20.62 -8.45 -20.06
N LYS A 119 19.95 -8.14 -18.94
CA LYS A 119 20.25 -6.95 -18.13
C LYS A 119 21.68 -6.97 -17.58
N LYS A 120 22.19 -8.13 -17.16
CA LYS A 120 23.57 -8.29 -16.67
C LYS A 120 24.61 -8.13 -17.78
N LEU A 121 24.22 -8.39 -19.03
CA LEU A 121 25.05 -8.23 -20.23
C LEU A 121 24.94 -6.83 -20.86
N GLY A 122 24.15 -5.91 -20.30
CA GLY A 122 23.98 -4.55 -20.81
C GLY A 122 23.14 -4.45 -22.08
N LEU A 123 22.44 -5.52 -22.45
CA LEU A 123 21.54 -5.58 -23.59
C LEU A 123 20.12 -5.34 -23.07
N ASN A 124 19.63 -4.10 -23.15
CA ASN A 124 18.26 -3.72 -22.81
C ASN A 124 17.43 -3.50 -24.07
#